data_AF-A0A2G1NX46-F1
#
_entry.id   AF-A0A2G1NX46-F1
#
_cell.length_a   1.000
_cell.length_b   1.000
_cell.length_c   1.000
_cell.angle_alpha   90.00
_cell.angle_beta   90.00
_cell.angle_gamma   90.00
#
_symmetry.space_group_name_H-M   'P 1'
#
loop_
_entity.id
_entity.type
_entity.pdbx_description
1 polymer ?
#
loop_
_entity_poly.entity_id
_entity_poly.type
_entity_poly.pdbx_seq_one_letter_code
_entity_poly.pdbx_strand_id
1 'polypeptide(L)' 'MIYLREDGKYIKELENLNTGVEDIIFVLGDHEGMKFEDEELLKDYGATRASVSPYSLHADHCIILVHNELDRRESCK' A
#
# COMPACT_ATOMS: atom_id res chain seq x y z
N MET A 1 -4.93 0.86 7.73
CA MET A 1 -5.14 0.10 6.47
C MET A 1 -4.59 0.92 5.31
N ILE A 2 -3.82 0.29 4.44
CA ILE A 2 -3.18 0.93 3.28
C ILE A 2 -3.72 0.25 2.03
N TYR A 3 -4.36 1.01 1.14
CA TYR A 3 -4.81 0.52 -0.15
C TYR A 3 -3.77 0.84 -1.22
N LEU A 4 -3.21 -0.19 -1.85
CA LEU A 4 -2.21 -0.02 -2.89
C LEU A 4 -2.87 0.31 -4.22
N ARG A 5 -2.60 1.53 -4.71
CA ARG A 5 -3.10 2.05 -5.98
C ARG A 5 -2.13 3.08 -6.54
N GLU A 6 -1.99 3.09 -7.86
CA GLU A 6 -0.98 3.88 -8.57
C GLU A 6 -1.16 5.39 -8.38
N ASP A 7 -2.39 5.85 -8.12
CA ASP A 7 -2.74 7.26 -7.87
C ASP A 7 -2.59 7.68 -6.39
N GLY A 8 -2.09 6.78 -5.53
CA GLY A 8 -1.79 7.07 -4.13
C GLY A 8 -0.46 7.78 -3.91
N LYS A 9 -0.23 8.25 -2.69
CA LYS A 9 1.08 8.82 -2.30
C LYS A 9 2.15 7.74 -2.35
N TYR A 10 3.37 8.07 -2.77
CA TYR A 10 4.43 7.07 -2.84
C TYR A 10 4.73 6.49 -1.44
N ILE A 11 4.82 5.16 -1.33
CA ILE A 11 4.88 4.44 -0.04
C ILE A 11 6.04 4.92 0.84
N LYS A 12 7.17 5.31 0.24
CA LYS A 12 8.34 5.85 0.94
C LYS A 12 8.04 7.14 1.73
N GLU A 13 7.00 7.87 1.33
CA GLU A 13 6.61 9.16 1.92
C GLU A 13 5.50 9.02 2.98
N LEU A 14 5.08 7.79 3.28
CA LEU A 14 4.13 7.50 4.34
C LEU A 14 4.84 7.50 5.70
N GLU A 15 4.49 8.49 6.52
CA GLU A 15 5.04 8.68 7.87
C GLU A 15 4.59 7.58 8.84
N ASN A 16 3.37 7.08 8.64
CA ASN A 16 2.73 6.02 9.42
C ASN A 16 3.33 4.62 9.21
N LEU A 17 4.27 4.44 8.26
CA LEU A 17 5.05 3.20 8.14
C LEU A 17 6.26 3.16 9.10
N ASN A 18 6.69 4.28 9.67
CA ASN A 18 7.95 4.37 10.48
C ASN A 18 7.74 4.17 11.98
N THR A 19 6.52 4.33 12.46
CA THR A 19 6.17 4.15 13.88
C THR A 19 5.83 2.69 14.11
N GLY A 20 6.18 2.10 15.26
CA GLY A 20 5.93 0.70 15.64
C GLY A 20 4.45 0.30 15.69
N VAL A 21 3.78 0.41 14.55
CA VAL A 21 2.42 -0.01 14.27
C VAL A 21 2.52 -1.51 14.04
N GLU A 22 2.13 -2.28 15.06
CA GLU A 22 2.27 -3.73 15.04
C GLU A 22 1.35 -4.40 14.00
N ASP A 23 0.29 -3.70 13.54
CA ASP A 23 -0.72 -4.25 12.62
C ASP A 23 -0.99 -3.35 11.40
N ILE A 24 -0.12 -3.42 10.38
CA ILE A 24 -0.36 -2.78 9.08
C ILE A 24 -1.00 -3.80 8.11
N ILE A 25 -2.21 -3.48 7.65
CA ILE A 25 -2.90 -4.25 6.61
C ILE A 25 -2.75 -3.53 5.26
N PHE A 26 -2.18 -4.23 4.28
CA PHE A 26 -2.12 -3.80 2.89
C PHE A 26 -3.23 -4.48 2.08
N VAL A 27 -4.00 -3.67 1.35
CA VAL A 27 -5.06 -4.13 0.45
C VAL A 27 -4.59 -3.91 -0.98
N LEU A 28 -4.76 -4.92 -1.82
CA LEU A 28 -4.34 -4.92 -3.23
C LEU A 28 -5.54 -5.32 -4.09
N GLY A 29 -5.68 -4.71 -5.26
CA GLY A 29 -6.54 -5.24 -6.32
C GLY A 29 -5.85 -6.42 -7.02
N ASP A 30 -6.63 -7.19 -7.77
CA ASP A 30 -6.07 -8.18 -8.70
C ASP A 30 -5.75 -7.53 -10.05
N HIS A 31 -5.60 -8.34 -11.11
CA HIS A 31 -5.33 -7.84 -12.47
C HIS A 31 -6.45 -7.01 -13.12
N GLU A 32 -7.71 -7.12 -12.66
CA GLU A 32 -8.82 -6.28 -13.12
C GLU A 32 -9.00 -5.02 -12.26
N GLY A 33 -8.27 -4.93 -11.15
CA GLY A 33 -8.38 -3.85 -10.17
C GLY A 33 -9.41 -4.16 -9.08
N MET A 34 -9.97 -3.11 -8.47
CA MET A 34 -11.02 -3.25 -7.45
C MET A 34 -12.31 -2.62 -7.96
N LYS A 35 -13.45 -3.20 -7.59
CA LYS A 35 -14.75 -2.63 -7.97
C LYS A 35 -14.94 -1.30 -7.25
N PHE A 36 -15.67 -0.38 -7.88
CA PHE A 36 -15.97 0.93 -7.31
C PHE A 36 -16.63 0.83 -5.92
N GLU A 37 -17.51 -0.14 -5.71
CA GLU A 37 -18.18 -0.39 -4.42
C GLU A 37 -17.19 -0.75 -3.31
N ASP A 38 -16.18 -1.58 -3.62
CA ASP A 38 -15.13 -1.96 -2.67
C ASP A 38 -14.19 -0.78 -2.36
N GLU A 39 -13.91 0.07 -3.35
CA GLU A 39 -13.09 1.27 -3.15
C GLU A 39 -13.77 2.32 -2.26
N GLU A 40 -15.07 2.53 -2.44
CA GLU A 40 -15.85 3.42 -1.55
C GLU A 40 -15.92 2.83 -0.14
N LEU A 41 -16.07 1.50 0.00
CA LEU A 41 -16.03 0.84 1.31
C LEU A 41 -14.68 1.04 2.02
N LEU A 42 -13.56 0.86 1.30
CA LEU A 42 -12.21 1.10 1.86
C LEU A 42 -12.02 2.55 2.29
N LYS A 43 -12.54 3.49 1.51
CA LYS A 43 -12.52 4.92 1.84
C LYS A 43 -13.35 5.21 3.08
N ASP A 44 -14.53 4.61 3.23
CA ASP A 44 -15.38 4.75 4.42
C ASP A 44 -14.70 4.18 5.69
N TYR A 45 -13.92 3.11 5.55
CA TYR A 45 -13.05 2.58 6.62
C TYR A 45 -11.77 3.39 6.85
N GLY A 46 -11.56 4.50 6.14
CA GLY A 46 -10.39 5.37 6.31
C GLY A 46 -9.09 4.78 5.76
N ALA A 47 -9.16 3.90 4.76
CA ALA A 47 -7.97 3.37 4.11
C ALA A 47 -7.17 4.49 3.43
N THR A 48 -5.85 4.49 3.64
CA THR A 48 -4.94 5.45 2.99
C THR A 48 -4.46 4.86 1.66
N ARG A 49 -4.62 5.61 0.56
CA ARG A 49 -4.07 5.19 -0.76
C ARG A 49 -2.56 5.38 -0.82
N ALA A 50 -1.86 4.37 -1.31
CA ALA A 50 -0.41 4.40 -1.48
C ALA A 50 0.04 3.77 -2.80
N SER A 51 1.05 4.35 -3.42
CA SER A 51 1.68 3.82 -4.63
C SER A 51 3.06 3.25 -4.32
N VAL A 52 3.38 2.10 -4.91
CA VAL A 52 4.72 1.47 -4.81
C VAL A 52 5.57 1.70 -6.05
N SER A 53 4.95 2.17 -7.14
CA SER A 53 5.58 2.32 -8.45
C SER A 53 4.80 3.33 -9.30
N PRO A 54 5.45 4.13 -10.16
CA PRO A 54 4.75 4.95 -11.15
C PRO A 54 4.09 4.12 -12.27
N TYR A 55 4.39 2.82 -12.36
CA TYR A 55 3.82 1.90 -13.32
C TYR A 55 2.78 0.98 -12.68
N SER A 56 1.79 0.57 -13.47
CA SER A 56 0.88 -0.51 -13.10
C SER A 56 1.62 -1.84 -13.05
N LEU A 57 1.50 -2.55 -11.94
CA LEU A 57 2.22 -3.79 -11.67
C LEU A 57 1.25 -4.90 -11.29
N HIS A 58 1.65 -6.15 -11.57
CA HIS A 58 0.94 -7.30 -11.02
C HIS A 58 1.00 -7.30 -9.49
N ALA A 59 -0.06 -7.78 -8.83
CA ALA A 59 -0.18 -7.75 -7.37
C ALA A 59 1.04 -8.37 -6.66
N ASP A 60 1.61 -9.44 -7.22
CA ASP A 60 2.81 -10.09 -6.66
C ASP A 60 4.02 -9.14 -6.59
N HIS A 61 4.22 -8.30 -7.61
CA HIS A 61 5.32 -7.32 -7.61
C HIS A 61 5.09 -6.25 -6.54
N CYS A 62 3.84 -5.85 -6.33
CA CYS A 62 3.49 -4.89 -5.29
C CYS A 62 3.83 -5.44 -3.90
N ILE A 63 3.56 -6.72 -3.64
CA ILE A 63 3.92 -7.41 -2.38
C ILE A 63 5.44 -7.35 -2.15
N ILE A 64 6.23 -7.68 -3.16
CA ILE A 64 7.70 -7.65 -3.08
C ILE A 64 8.20 -6.23 -2.74
N LEU A 65 7.67 -5.21 -3.41
CA LEU A 65 8.09 -3.82 -3.21
C LEU A 65 7.72 -3.30 -1.82
N VAL A 66 6.55 -3.67 -1.30
CA VAL A 66 6.14 -3.34 0.08
C VAL A 66 7.10 -3.96 1.08
N HIS A 67 7.37 -5.27 0.97
CA HIS A 67 8.30 -5.95 1.87
C HIS A 67 9.70 -5.33 1.82
N ASN A 68 10.23 -5.08 0.62
CA ASN A 68 11.53 -4.43 0.47
C ASN A 68 11.58 -3.05 1.14
N GLU A 69 10.52 -2.25 1.05
CA GLU A 69 10.45 -0.95 1.72
C GLU A 69 10.41 -1.10 3.25
N LEU A 70 9.63 -2.05 3.77
CA LEU A 70 9.59 -2.36 5.20
C LEU A 70 10.96 -2.83 5.72
N ASP A 71 11.60 -3.76 5.02
CA ASP A 71 12.93 -4.28 5.37
C ASP A 71 13.98 -3.16 5.39
N ARG A 72 13.95 -2.26 4.41
CA ARG A 72 14.84 -1.09 4.37
C ARG A 72 14.64 -0.18 5.58
N ARG A 73 13.41 0.05 6.00
CA ARG A 73 13.11 0.87 7.19
C ARG A 73 13.59 0.20 8.48
N GLU A 74 13.35 -1.10 8.64
CA GLU A 74 13.85 -1.86 9.79
C GLU A 74 15.38 -1.87 9.83
N SER A 75 16.05 -2.00 8.68
CA SER A 75 17.53 -2.01 8.61
C SER A 75 18.19 -0.65 8.91
N CYS A 76 17.43 0.44 8.82
CA CYS A 76 17.91 1.81 9.07
C CYS A 76 17.49 2.34 10.45
N LYS A 77 16.82 1.54 11.29
CA LYS A 77 16.61 1.82 12.71
C LYS A 77 17.88 1.54 13.51
#